data_AF-A0A9D5RG09-F1
#
_entry.id   AF-A0A9D5RG09-F1
#
_cell.length_a   1.000
_cell.length_b   1.000
_cell.length_c   1.000
_cell.angle_alpha   90.00
_cell.angle_beta   90.00
_cell.angle_gamma   90.00
#
_symmetry.space_group_name_H-M   'P 1'
#
loop_
_entity.id
_entity.type
_entity.pdbx_description
1 polymer ?
#
loop_
_entity_poly.entity_id
_entity_poly.type
_entity_poly.pdbx_seq_one_letter_code
_entity_poly.pdbx_strand_id
1 'polypeptide(L)'
;MELIRAAENDLAEVTELYQRVTQNMNAEGLDCWSWGFYPTEKMLRADIAAGCLYIQRLEGSAVAAVSVTKTADPEYDQPGWTCGTEPGYFHRLVVDPECQGRSLGGGVLDDVLQLLRGMGCDCVRCDTDVRNVRAIRLYEKMGLRYCGEITRKGWEHAFRCYDKPLKRETPLLPVRMTPAFRGGRLTPWGGDKLQTVWGKKPDENPTGESLEVSCIPGLESRDPTGRTLTELIHEFGEKMVGHYAEKPFPLLLKLIDAREALSVQVHPDNAYAAEREGGKLGKTEAWLILDTPAGGGELVYGIRPGTTLKELRDACRAGSAVEKLLRRVKVHAGDVCYIPAGCVHAIGAGITLYEIQQSSDITYRFYDWDRTDKDGNRRELHLEKGLDVTDLKLAPMPIHVEKAYGGKRVLKEQYFILDVIRTDDSGVLPPIHDFGMLTVLEGQITLRWKNGRMRLRKGETCFLPRTIPEITLRGRGAAAVAMPS
;
A
#
# COMPACT_ATOMS: atom_id res chain seq x y z
N MET A 1 21.05 35.77 -7.33
CA MET A 1 21.75 35.48 -6.06
C MET A 1 22.05 34.00 -6.07
N GLU A 2 23.22 33.59 -5.58
CA GLU A 2 23.65 32.19 -5.58
C GLU A 2 23.78 31.70 -4.14
N LEU A 3 23.46 30.42 -3.92
CA LEU A 3 23.63 29.74 -2.65
C LEU A 3 25.09 29.26 -2.49
N ILE A 4 25.86 29.92 -1.62
CA ILE A 4 27.28 29.64 -1.39
C ILE A 4 27.50 28.89 -0.07
N ARG A 5 28.53 28.05 0.00
CA ARG A 5 28.88 27.36 1.24
C ARG A 5 29.38 28.37 2.28
N ALA A 6 28.83 28.31 3.49
CA ALA A 6 29.27 29.15 4.59
C ALA A 6 30.63 28.70 5.12
N ALA A 7 31.43 29.66 5.56
CA ALA A 7 32.72 29.48 6.21
C ALA A 7 32.70 30.04 7.64
N GLU A 8 33.74 29.77 8.43
CA GLU A 8 33.78 30.15 9.86
C GLU A 8 33.62 31.66 10.08
N ASN A 9 34.08 32.49 9.14
CA ASN A 9 33.92 33.94 9.16
C ASN A 9 32.47 34.40 8.93
N ASP A 10 31.59 33.55 8.39
CA ASP A 10 30.17 33.83 8.23
C ASP A 10 29.37 33.52 9.51
N LEU A 11 29.96 32.81 10.50
CA LEU A 11 29.21 32.28 11.65
C LEU A 11 28.49 33.35 12.46
N ALA A 12 29.13 34.51 12.69
CA ALA A 12 28.54 35.60 13.44
C ALA A 12 27.29 36.16 12.74
N GLU A 13 27.41 36.44 11.45
CA GLU A 13 26.32 37.00 10.64
C GLU A 13 25.15 36.00 10.48
N VAL A 14 25.45 34.73 10.23
CA VAL A 14 24.43 33.69 10.12
C VAL A 14 23.73 33.47 11.45
N THR A 15 24.46 33.55 12.56
CA THR A 15 23.89 33.51 13.92
C THR A 15 22.88 34.63 14.13
N GLU A 16 23.23 35.87 13.76
CA GLU A 16 22.30 37.00 13.85
C GLU A 16 21.06 36.81 12.97
N LEU A 17 21.21 36.27 11.75
CA LEU A 17 20.09 35.95 10.87
C LEU A 17 19.13 34.94 11.52
N TYR A 18 19.65 33.81 12.05
CA TYR A 18 18.81 32.83 12.73
C TYR A 18 18.17 33.40 14.00
N GLN A 19 18.85 34.24 14.77
CA GLN A 19 18.27 34.92 15.93
C GLN A 19 17.09 35.82 15.54
N ARG A 20 17.24 36.65 14.50
CA ARG A 20 16.13 37.49 14.00
C ARG A 20 14.95 36.66 13.50
N VAL A 21 15.22 35.63 12.70
CA VAL A 21 14.16 34.76 12.12
C VAL A 21 13.42 34.01 13.23
N THR A 22 14.13 33.45 14.21
CA THR A 22 13.50 32.76 15.35
C THR A 22 12.67 33.70 16.20
N GLN A 23 13.15 34.91 16.49
CA GLN A 23 12.36 35.92 17.20
C GLN A 23 11.07 36.28 16.44
N ASN A 24 11.16 36.47 15.13
CA ASN A 24 10.00 36.77 14.29
C ASN A 24 9.00 35.60 14.25
N MET A 25 9.48 34.36 14.07
CA MET A 25 8.64 33.15 14.10
C MET A 25 7.90 33.00 15.43
N ASN A 26 8.60 33.20 16.56
CA ASN A 26 7.99 33.15 17.90
C ASN A 26 6.93 34.24 18.09
N ALA A 27 7.17 35.46 17.59
CA ALA A 27 6.20 36.55 17.65
C ALA A 27 4.94 36.27 16.82
N GLU A 28 5.06 35.46 15.76
CA GLU A 28 3.93 34.97 14.94
C GLU A 28 3.26 33.71 15.52
N GLY A 29 3.67 33.25 16.71
CA GLY A 29 3.13 32.06 17.37
C GLY A 29 3.67 30.73 16.83
N LEU A 30 4.73 30.76 16.03
CA LEU A 30 5.40 29.59 15.48
C LEU A 30 6.64 29.22 16.32
N ASP A 31 6.38 28.75 17.54
CA ASP A 31 7.38 28.47 18.59
C ASP A 31 8.20 27.18 18.40
N CYS A 32 8.12 26.60 17.20
CA CYS A 32 8.92 25.46 16.83
C CYS A 32 10.42 25.78 17.00
N TRP A 33 10.88 27.00 16.73
CA TRP A 33 12.29 27.33 16.93
C TRP A 33 12.49 28.32 18.06
N SER A 34 13.34 27.96 19.00
CA SER A 34 13.76 28.81 20.11
C SER A 34 15.28 28.86 20.14
N TRP A 35 15.82 30.05 19.91
CA TRP A 35 17.27 30.26 19.90
C TRP A 35 17.87 29.81 21.24
N GLY A 36 18.91 28.97 21.18
CA GLY A 36 19.53 28.37 22.37
C GLY A 36 19.02 26.96 22.68
N PHE A 37 17.86 26.56 22.15
CA PHE A 37 17.40 25.18 22.12
C PHE A 37 17.54 24.57 20.72
N TYR A 38 16.88 25.17 19.73
CA TYR A 38 16.97 24.80 18.32
C TYR A 38 16.51 25.96 17.41
N PRO A 39 17.34 26.43 16.45
CA PRO A 39 18.77 26.13 16.29
C PRO A 39 19.65 26.79 17.38
N THR A 40 20.92 26.41 17.41
CA THR A 40 21.95 27.00 18.29
C THR A 40 23.20 27.35 17.50
N GLU A 41 24.01 28.31 17.97
CA GLU A 41 25.32 28.62 17.36
C GLU A 41 26.18 27.37 17.23
N LYS A 42 26.17 26.48 18.23
CA LYS A 42 26.90 25.20 18.19
C LYS A 42 26.47 24.32 17.02
N MET A 43 25.17 24.26 16.71
CA MET A 43 24.66 23.51 15.57
C MET A 43 25.08 24.15 14.24
N LEU A 44 25.00 25.48 14.13
CA LEU A 44 25.42 26.20 12.93
C LEU A 44 26.92 26.04 12.67
N ARG A 45 27.76 26.16 13.71
CA ARG A 45 29.20 25.91 13.63
C ARG A 45 29.50 24.46 13.23
N ALA A 46 28.74 23.49 13.73
CA ALA A 46 28.86 22.09 13.30
C ALA A 46 28.48 21.90 11.83
N ASP A 47 27.43 22.57 11.34
CA ASP A 47 27.03 22.51 9.92
C ASP A 47 28.08 23.17 9.00
N ILE A 48 28.71 24.27 9.43
CA ILE A 48 29.84 24.92 8.71
C ILE A 48 31.02 23.96 8.66
N ALA A 49 31.42 23.39 9.79
CA ALA A 49 32.54 22.45 9.87
C ALA A 49 32.31 21.19 9.01
N ALA A 50 31.06 20.73 8.89
CA ALA A 50 30.66 19.63 8.01
C ALA A 50 30.56 20.03 6.53
N GLY A 51 30.63 21.32 6.20
CA GLY A 51 30.44 21.84 4.84
C GLY A 51 28.99 21.73 4.34
N CYS A 52 28.04 21.67 5.26
CA CYS A 52 26.61 21.48 4.98
C CYS A 52 25.80 22.78 5.12
N LEU A 53 26.32 23.84 5.73
CA LEU A 53 25.63 25.13 5.80
C LEU A 53 25.88 25.96 4.54
N TYR A 54 24.81 26.48 3.96
CA TYR A 54 24.86 27.39 2.82
C TYR A 54 24.09 28.67 3.09
N ILE A 55 24.54 29.77 2.51
CA ILE A 55 23.98 31.11 2.66
C ILE A 55 23.74 31.75 1.30
N GLN A 56 22.73 32.62 1.23
CA GLN A 56 22.49 33.49 0.08
C GLN A 56 22.63 34.94 0.53
N ARG A 57 23.35 35.75 -0.26
CA ARG A 57 23.60 37.16 0.05
C ARG A 57 22.85 38.10 -0.88
N LEU A 58 22.35 39.20 -0.33
CA LEU A 58 21.82 40.35 -1.06
C LEU A 58 22.54 41.60 -0.58
N GLU A 59 23.12 42.37 -1.51
CA GLU A 59 23.86 43.61 -1.20
C GLU A 59 25.00 43.41 -0.17
N GLY A 60 25.58 42.21 -0.13
CA GLY A 60 26.67 41.85 0.77
C GLY A 60 26.22 41.18 2.08
N SER A 61 24.95 41.29 2.46
CA SER A 61 24.41 40.72 3.71
C SER A 61 23.74 39.36 3.49
N ALA A 62 23.88 38.44 4.43
CA ALA A 62 23.21 37.15 4.43
C ALA A 62 21.70 37.34 4.65
N VAL A 63 20.92 36.94 3.65
CA VAL A 63 19.45 37.06 3.66
C VAL A 63 18.73 35.71 3.67
N ALA A 64 19.45 34.62 3.46
CA ALA A 64 18.93 33.27 3.64
C ALA A 64 20.04 32.31 4.06
N ALA A 65 19.68 31.26 4.77
CA ALA A 65 20.59 30.18 5.14
C ALA A 65 19.83 28.84 5.16
N VAL A 66 20.53 27.75 4.85
CA VAL A 66 19.97 26.40 4.84
C VAL A 66 21.08 25.36 5.03
N SER A 67 20.79 24.32 5.81
CA SER A 67 21.68 23.18 5.97
C SER A 67 21.29 22.09 4.97
N VAL A 68 22.20 21.65 4.11
CA VAL A 68 21.97 20.62 3.08
C VAL A 68 22.91 19.44 3.29
N THR A 69 22.36 18.22 3.36
CA THR A 69 23.11 17.02 3.74
C THR A 69 22.59 15.76 3.06
N LYS A 70 23.39 14.68 3.06
CA LYS A 70 22.96 13.31 2.69
C LYS A 70 22.67 12.42 3.90
N THR A 71 22.89 12.93 5.10
CA THR A 71 22.67 12.19 6.34
C THR A 71 21.24 12.41 6.81
N ALA A 72 20.50 11.32 7.00
CA ALA A 72 19.12 11.36 7.46
C ALA A 72 19.02 11.64 8.97
N ASP A 73 17.95 12.34 9.38
CA ASP A 73 17.51 12.36 10.77
C ASP A 73 16.99 10.96 11.17
N PRO A 74 17.27 10.45 12.40
CA PRO A 74 16.77 9.14 12.85
C PRO A 74 15.25 8.97 12.75
N GLU A 75 14.49 10.05 12.90
CA GLU A 75 13.03 10.07 12.83
C GLU A 75 12.49 9.81 11.42
N TYR A 76 13.31 9.97 10.38
CA TYR A 76 12.92 9.72 8.98
C TYR A 76 12.77 8.24 8.62
N ASP A 77 12.89 7.33 9.57
CA ASP A 77 12.48 5.93 9.40
C ASP A 77 10.95 5.74 9.42
N GLN A 78 10.18 6.75 9.85
CA GLN A 78 8.73 6.67 10.06
C GLN A 78 7.86 7.05 8.85
N PRO A 79 8.17 8.12 8.07
CA PRO A 79 7.31 8.57 6.97
C PRO A 79 7.15 7.54 5.85
N GLY A 80 6.03 7.61 5.14
CA GLY A 80 5.76 6.84 3.94
C GLY A 80 6.46 7.42 2.72
N TRP A 81 7.80 7.48 2.74
CA TRP A 81 8.60 7.95 1.60
C TRP A 81 8.24 7.20 0.33
N THR A 82 8.20 7.92 -0.77
CA THR A 82 7.53 7.45 -1.97
C THR A 82 8.47 7.22 -3.13
N CYS A 83 9.64 7.86 -3.12
CA CYS A 83 10.61 7.77 -4.19
C CYS A 83 12.06 7.90 -3.70
N GLY A 84 12.94 7.40 -4.56
CA GLY A 84 14.39 7.58 -4.49
C GLY A 84 15.12 6.68 -3.50
N THR A 85 16.33 6.31 -3.91
CA THR A 85 17.25 5.44 -3.17
C THR A 85 18.48 6.17 -2.65
N GLU A 86 18.70 7.41 -3.10
CA GLU A 86 19.82 8.28 -2.73
C GLU A 86 19.23 9.64 -2.29
N PRO A 87 18.60 9.69 -1.10
CA PRO A 87 17.96 10.91 -0.62
C PRO A 87 18.99 11.99 -0.25
N GLY A 88 18.67 13.22 -0.63
CA GLY A 88 19.24 14.43 -0.06
C GLY A 88 18.26 15.08 0.91
N TYR A 89 18.78 15.82 1.87
CA TYR A 89 17.99 16.47 2.91
C TYR A 89 18.36 17.94 2.99
N PHE A 90 17.37 18.76 3.34
CA PHE A 90 17.62 20.10 3.79
C PHE A 90 16.89 20.38 5.10
N HIS A 91 17.55 21.14 5.96
CA HIS A 91 17.07 21.51 7.28
C HIS A 91 17.32 23.00 7.51
N ARG A 92 16.60 23.56 8.48
CA ARG A 92 16.85 24.92 8.99
C ARG A 92 16.84 25.99 7.89
N LEU A 93 15.99 25.85 6.87
CA LEU A 93 15.81 26.88 5.85
C LEU A 93 15.25 28.15 6.49
N VAL A 94 16.02 29.24 6.41
CA VAL A 94 15.59 30.59 6.81
C VAL A 94 15.70 31.57 5.67
N VAL A 95 14.77 32.52 5.66
CA VAL A 95 14.79 33.71 4.82
C VAL A 95 14.53 34.89 5.73
N ASP A 96 15.34 35.93 5.59
CA ASP A 96 15.24 37.14 6.41
C ASP A 96 13.81 37.73 6.32
N PRO A 97 13.13 37.98 7.46
CA PRO A 97 11.79 38.55 7.49
C PRO A 97 11.66 39.86 6.71
N GLU A 98 12.69 40.69 6.70
CA GLU A 98 12.71 41.99 6.00
C GLU A 98 12.78 41.83 4.47
N CYS A 99 13.16 40.65 4.01
CA CYS A 99 13.30 40.30 2.60
C CYS A 99 12.17 39.38 2.09
N GLN A 100 11.16 39.09 2.92
CA GLN A 100 10.01 38.26 2.53
C GLN A 100 9.20 38.88 1.38
N GLY A 101 8.48 38.04 0.63
CA GLY A 101 7.65 38.47 -0.51
C GLY A 101 8.41 38.70 -1.83
N ARG A 102 9.74 38.60 -1.83
CA ARG A 102 10.60 38.77 -3.04
C ARG A 102 10.91 37.46 -3.77
N SER A 103 10.10 36.41 -3.59
CA SER A 103 10.33 35.05 -4.10
C SER A 103 11.64 34.38 -3.67
N LEU A 104 12.31 34.91 -2.63
CA LEU A 104 13.59 34.38 -2.14
C LEU A 104 13.50 32.92 -1.69
N GLY A 105 12.47 32.54 -0.94
CA GLY A 105 12.31 31.15 -0.47
C GLY A 105 12.20 30.13 -1.60
N GLY A 106 11.56 30.50 -2.73
CA GLY A 106 11.51 29.66 -3.93
C GLY A 106 12.88 29.54 -4.59
N GLY A 107 13.58 30.66 -4.75
CA GLY A 107 14.93 30.68 -5.32
C GLY A 107 15.95 29.87 -4.50
N VAL A 108 15.94 30.02 -3.17
CA VAL A 108 16.80 29.23 -2.28
C VAL A 108 16.47 27.74 -2.40
N LEU A 109 15.19 27.37 -2.46
CA LEU A 109 14.83 25.96 -2.61
C LEU A 109 15.25 25.41 -3.99
N ASP A 110 15.12 26.17 -5.08
CA ASP A 110 15.65 25.77 -6.39
C ASP A 110 17.15 25.52 -6.35
N ASP A 111 17.92 26.40 -5.68
CA ASP A 111 19.37 26.24 -5.49
C ASP A 111 19.67 24.96 -4.67
N VAL A 112 18.90 24.69 -3.61
CA VAL A 112 19.01 23.44 -2.82
C VAL A 112 18.76 22.21 -3.69
N LEU A 113 17.73 22.22 -4.54
CA LEU A 113 17.43 21.10 -5.43
C LEU A 113 18.55 20.87 -6.46
N GLN A 114 19.15 21.94 -6.99
CA GLN A 114 20.31 21.85 -7.87
C GLN A 114 21.55 21.30 -7.17
N LEU A 115 21.83 21.80 -5.96
CA LEU A 115 22.93 21.31 -5.12
C LEU A 115 22.79 19.82 -4.83
N LEU A 116 21.61 19.36 -4.43
CA LEU A 116 21.35 17.93 -4.18
C LEU A 116 21.52 17.07 -5.43
N ARG A 117 21.13 17.56 -6.61
CA ARG A 117 21.43 16.88 -7.88
C ARG A 117 22.94 16.76 -8.11
N GLY A 118 23.69 17.83 -7.87
CA GLY A 118 25.16 17.84 -7.95
C GLY A 118 25.84 16.90 -6.95
N MET A 119 25.21 16.66 -5.79
CA MET A 119 25.64 15.68 -4.78
C MET A 119 25.25 14.23 -5.12
N GLY A 120 24.67 14.01 -6.30
CA GLY A 120 24.28 12.68 -6.80
C GLY A 120 22.93 12.17 -6.29
N CYS A 121 22.18 12.95 -5.52
CA CYS A 121 20.89 12.54 -4.98
C CYS A 121 19.85 12.32 -6.08
N ASP A 122 18.95 11.36 -5.88
CA ASP A 122 17.83 11.07 -6.79
C ASP A 122 16.48 11.57 -6.27
N CYS A 123 16.38 11.89 -4.97
CA CYS A 123 15.24 12.57 -4.37
C CYS A 123 15.70 13.56 -3.29
N VAL A 124 14.81 14.48 -2.95
CA VAL A 124 14.93 15.35 -1.77
C VAL A 124 13.90 14.94 -0.73
N ARG A 125 14.24 15.05 0.55
CA ARG A 125 13.35 14.89 1.68
C ARG A 125 13.53 16.03 2.66
N CYS A 126 12.44 16.48 3.26
CA CYS A 126 12.48 17.51 4.30
C CYS A 126 11.25 17.39 5.20
N ASP A 127 11.22 18.21 6.24
CA ASP A 127 10.04 18.39 7.06
C ASP A 127 9.85 19.86 7.47
N THR A 128 8.67 20.13 8.00
CA THR A 128 8.34 21.39 8.66
C THR A 128 7.27 21.17 9.71
N ASP A 129 7.23 22.00 10.76
CA ASP A 129 6.17 21.99 11.76
C ASP A 129 4.79 22.06 11.07
N VAL A 130 3.82 21.25 11.54
CA VAL A 130 2.46 21.18 10.98
C VAL A 130 1.73 22.53 10.97
N ARG A 131 2.15 23.49 11.81
CA ARG A 131 1.60 24.85 11.90
C ARG A 131 2.27 25.82 10.93
N ASN A 132 3.39 25.45 10.31
CA ASN A 132 4.15 26.34 9.42
C ASN A 132 3.52 26.43 8.02
N VAL A 133 2.38 27.12 7.93
CA VAL A 133 1.60 27.28 6.69
C VAL A 133 2.43 27.90 5.57
N ARG A 134 3.39 28.78 5.88
CA ARG A 134 4.29 29.40 4.90
C ARG A 134 5.20 28.37 4.23
N ALA A 135 5.87 27.53 5.02
CA ALA A 135 6.73 26.46 4.48
C ALA A 135 5.93 25.39 3.75
N ILE A 136 4.78 24.96 4.29
CA ILE A 136 3.87 23.99 3.66
C ILE A 136 3.48 24.47 2.24
N ARG A 137 2.99 25.72 2.12
CA ARG A 137 2.61 26.30 0.82
C ARG A 137 3.80 26.42 -0.13
N LEU A 138 4.98 26.77 0.39
CA LEU A 138 6.20 26.84 -0.42
C LEU A 138 6.56 25.45 -0.98
N TYR A 139 6.60 24.42 -0.13
CA TYR A 139 6.97 23.06 -0.53
C TYR A 139 5.99 22.49 -1.55
N GLU A 140 4.69 22.64 -1.32
CA GLU A 140 3.64 22.16 -2.23
C GLU A 140 3.66 22.91 -3.56
N LYS A 141 3.84 24.25 -3.55
CA LYS A 141 4.03 25.05 -4.78
C LYS A 141 5.26 24.60 -5.57
N MET A 142 6.30 24.19 -4.87
CA MET A 142 7.54 23.68 -5.45
C MET A 142 7.44 22.20 -5.84
N GLY A 143 6.25 21.59 -5.75
CA GLY A 143 5.99 20.21 -6.18
C GLY A 143 6.60 19.15 -5.27
N LEU A 144 6.86 19.49 -4.00
CA LEU A 144 7.16 18.50 -2.98
C LEU A 144 5.85 17.88 -2.50
N ARG A 145 5.85 16.56 -2.33
CA ARG A 145 4.69 15.76 -1.96
C ARG A 145 4.72 15.41 -0.48
N TYR A 146 3.59 15.58 0.18
CA TYR A 146 3.38 15.16 1.56
C TYR A 146 3.50 13.63 1.72
N CYS A 147 4.29 13.18 2.70
CA CYS A 147 4.64 11.77 2.93
C CYS A 147 4.24 11.26 4.33
N GLY A 148 3.44 12.04 5.06
CA GLY A 148 3.05 11.74 6.44
C GLY A 148 3.73 12.67 7.45
N GLU A 149 3.58 12.33 8.72
CA GLU A 149 4.06 13.13 9.84
C GLU A 149 5.05 12.36 10.71
N ILE A 150 5.97 13.10 11.35
CA ILE A 150 6.86 12.59 12.39
C ILE A 150 6.68 13.39 13.67
N THR A 151 6.91 12.73 14.80
CA THR A 151 7.06 13.39 16.09
C THR A 151 8.52 13.31 16.53
N ARG A 152 9.00 14.39 17.14
CA ARG A 152 10.37 14.50 17.67
C ARG A 152 10.29 14.58 19.19
N LYS A 153 11.20 13.90 19.90
CA LYS A 153 11.22 13.95 21.36
C LYS A 153 11.49 15.38 21.85
N GLY A 154 10.66 15.88 22.76
CA GLY A 154 10.79 17.25 23.29
C GLY A 154 10.07 18.32 22.49
N TRP A 155 9.28 17.93 21.47
CA TRP A 155 8.46 18.81 20.67
C TRP A 155 6.99 18.54 20.92
N GLU A 156 6.20 19.60 21.05
CA GLU A 156 4.75 19.49 21.31
C GLU A 156 3.97 19.06 20.07
N HIS A 157 4.40 19.52 18.89
CA HIS A 157 3.69 19.32 17.64
C HIS A 157 4.46 18.40 16.68
N ALA A 158 3.70 17.78 15.77
CA ALA A 158 4.25 16.95 14.71
C ALA A 158 4.83 17.79 13.57
N PHE A 159 5.59 17.13 12.69
CA PHE A 159 6.20 17.72 11.52
C PHE A 159 5.72 17.00 10.26
N ARG A 160 5.22 17.76 9.30
CA ARG A 160 4.85 17.24 7.97
C ARG A 160 6.11 16.96 7.19
N CYS A 161 6.26 15.72 6.74
CA CYS A 161 7.36 15.28 5.89
C CYS A 161 6.99 15.39 4.42
N TYR A 162 7.98 15.73 3.60
CA TYR A 162 7.81 15.94 2.18
C TYR A 162 8.94 15.30 1.38
N ASP A 163 8.63 14.75 0.20
CA ASP A 163 9.63 14.29 -0.76
C ASP A 163 9.39 14.81 -2.19
N LYS A 164 10.45 14.75 -3.01
CA LYS A 164 10.35 15.05 -4.45
C LYS A 164 11.43 14.32 -5.23
N PRO A 165 11.12 13.70 -6.38
CA PRO A 165 12.14 13.17 -7.27
C PRO A 165 12.99 14.30 -7.87
N LEU A 166 14.30 14.11 -7.90
CA LEU A 166 15.25 15.06 -8.49
C LEU A 166 15.61 14.72 -9.95
N LYS A 167 15.31 13.48 -10.38
CA LYS A 167 15.62 12.93 -11.70
C LYS A 167 14.38 12.27 -12.29
N ARG A 168 14.33 12.13 -13.63
CA ARG A 168 13.21 11.44 -14.30
C ARG A 168 13.20 9.96 -13.96
N GLU A 169 14.36 9.35 -13.77
CA GLU A 169 14.57 7.92 -13.54
C GLU A 169 14.45 7.55 -12.06
N THR A 170 14.17 8.51 -11.17
CA THR A 170 14.02 8.25 -9.74
C THR A 170 12.96 7.16 -9.52
N PRO A 171 13.34 6.03 -8.88
CA PRO A 171 12.45 4.90 -8.66
C PRO A 171 11.39 5.26 -7.64
N LEU A 172 10.21 4.65 -7.77
CA LEU A 172 9.23 4.63 -6.68
C LEU A 172 9.64 3.60 -5.63
N LEU A 173 9.28 3.85 -4.38
CA LEU A 173 9.51 2.94 -3.26
C LEU A 173 8.27 2.07 -3.02
N PRO A 174 8.41 0.92 -2.31
CA PRO A 174 7.25 0.18 -1.83
C PRO A 174 6.29 1.10 -1.08
N VAL A 175 4.99 0.94 -1.31
CA VAL A 175 3.95 1.75 -0.68
C VAL A 175 3.18 0.88 0.31
N ARG A 176 3.23 1.22 1.61
CA ARG A 176 2.41 0.53 2.61
C ARG A 176 0.94 0.79 2.30
N MET A 177 0.12 -0.27 2.25
CA MET A 177 -1.30 -0.15 1.96
C MET A 177 -2.12 -0.27 3.25
N THR A 178 -3.05 0.67 3.41
CA THR A 178 -4.16 0.62 4.36
C THR A 178 -5.36 0.01 3.63
N PRO A 179 -5.88 -1.15 4.06
CA PRO A 179 -6.96 -1.83 3.37
C PRO A 179 -8.30 -1.11 3.57
N ALA A 180 -9.23 -1.34 2.64
CA ALA A 180 -10.66 -1.16 2.91
C ALA A 180 -11.24 -2.42 3.57
N PHE A 181 -12.39 -2.31 4.24
CA PHE A 181 -13.03 -3.44 4.91
C PHE A 181 -14.48 -3.60 4.45
N ARG A 182 -14.98 -4.84 4.44
CA ARG A 182 -16.42 -5.12 4.39
C ARG A 182 -16.81 -5.92 5.62
N GLY A 183 -17.73 -5.35 6.40
CA GLY A 183 -18.25 -5.94 7.62
C GLY A 183 -19.77 -5.90 7.70
N GLY A 184 -20.29 -6.22 8.88
CA GLY A 184 -21.69 -6.13 9.24
C GLY A 184 -22.61 -6.88 8.26
N ARG A 185 -23.56 -6.15 7.68
CA ARG A 185 -24.58 -6.73 6.76
C ARG A 185 -24.01 -7.18 5.42
N LEU A 186 -22.87 -6.64 4.99
CA LEU A 186 -22.25 -7.02 3.72
C LEU A 186 -21.63 -8.42 3.80
N THR A 187 -21.06 -8.74 4.96
CA THR A 187 -20.40 -10.01 5.26
C THR A 187 -20.93 -10.60 6.57
N PRO A 188 -22.21 -11.02 6.62
CA PRO A 188 -22.80 -11.56 7.86
C PRO A 188 -22.11 -12.85 8.33
N TRP A 189 -21.44 -13.53 7.40
CA TRP A 189 -20.62 -14.72 7.62
C TRP A 189 -19.24 -14.44 8.22
N GLY A 190 -18.85 -13.17 8.35
CA GLY A 190 -17.53 -12.74 8.81
C GLY A 190 -17.25 -13.13 10.27
N GLY A 191 -15.96 -13.19 10.60
CA GLY A 191 -15.48 -13.44 11.96
C GLY A 191 -14.80 -12.23 12.58
N ASP A 192 -13.89 -12.53 13.52
CA ASP A 192 -13.05 -11.58 14.23
C ASP A 192 -11.54 -11.84 13.99
N LYS A 193 -11.16 -12.88 13.23
CA LYS A 193 -9.74 -13.26 13.06
C LYS A 193 -8.96 -12.21 12.28
N LEU A 194 -9.59 -11.45 11.40
CA LEU A 194 -8.93 -10.31 10.76
C LEU A 194 -8.38 -9.34 11.83
N GLN A 195 -9.16 -9.06 12.87
CA GLN A 195 -8.73 -8.22 13.98
C GLN A 195 -7.78 -8.96 14.93
N THR A 196 -8.16 -10.15 15.41
CA THR A 196 -7.47 -10.84 16.52
C THR A 196 -6.21 -11.60 16.10
N VAL A 197 -6.13 -12.08 14.86
CA VAL A 197 -5.01 -12.90 14.34
C VAL A 197 -4.17 -12.15 13.32
N TRP A 198 -4.79 -11.29 12.51
CA TRP A 198 -4.14 -10.57 11.40
C TRP A 198 -3.89 -9.09 11.70
N GLY A 199 -4.20 -8.63 12.91
CA GLY A 199 -3.87 -7.27 13.38
C GLY A 199 -4.58 -6.16 12.61
N LYS A 200 -5.67 -6.48 11.91
CA LYS A 200 -6.47 -5.50 11.18
C LYS A 200 -7.27 -4.63 12.13
N LYS A 201 -7.66 -3.47 11.64
CA LYS A 201 -8.44 -2.47 12.38
C LYS A 201 -9.73 -2.12 11.62
N PRO A 202 -10.65 -3.08 11.42
CA PRO A 202 -11.94 -2.77 10.81
C PRO A 202 -12.81 -1.93 11.75
N ASP A 203 -13.69 -1.12 11.17
CA ASP A 203 -14.64 -0.29 11.93
C ASP A 203 -15.94 -1.03 12.29
N GLU A 204 -16.20 -2.18 11.67
CA GLU A 204 -17.39 -2.99 11.88
C GLU A 204 -17.06 -4.38 12.44
N ASN A 205 -17.99 -4.97 13.18
CA ASN A 205 -17.94 -6.36 13.61
C ASN A 205 -19.31 -7.03 13.39
N PRO A 206 -19.38 -8.23 12.79
CA PRO A 206 -18.26 -9.01 12.23
C PRO A 206 -17.64 -8.35 10.99
N THR A 207 -16.40 -8.71 10.64
CA THR A 207 -15.76 -8.31 9.37
C THR A 207 -15.30 -9.55 8.61
N GLY A 208 -15.78 -9.69 7.37
CA GLY A 208 -15.45 -10.85 6.53
C GLY A 208 -14.31 -10.61 5.55
N GLU A 209 -14.13 -9.37 5.06
CA GLU A 209 -13.14 -9.07 4.02
C GLU A 209 -12.27 -7.87 4.42
N SER A 210 -10.95 -8.02 4.23
CA SER A 210 -9.99 -6.92 4.18
C SER A 210 -9.44 -6.83 2.76
N LEU A 211 -9.71 -5.73 2.07
CA LEU A 211 -9.28 -5.47 0.69
C LEU A 211 -7.92 -4.78 0.74
N GLU A 212 -6.86 -5.59 0.67
CA GLU A 212 -5.46 -5.20 0.87
C GLU A 212 -4.93 -4.28 -0.23
N VAL A 213 -5.27 -4.60 -1.48
CA VAL A 213 -4.93 -3.82 -2.67
C VAL A 213 -6.15 -3.80 -3.56
N SER A 214 -6.77 -2.63 -3.69
CA SER A 214 -8.05 -2.46 -4.37
C SER A 214 -8.13 -1.09 -5.03
N CYS A 215 -8.65 -1.10 -6.27
CA CYS A 215 -9.10 0.08 -7.00
C CYS A 215 -10.62 0.05 -7.22
N ILE A 216 -11.36 -0.80 -6.51
CA ILE A 216 -12.82 -0.85 -6.61
C ILE A 216 -13.41 0.44 -6.00
N PRO A 217 -14.26 1.19 -6.74
CA PRO A 217 -14.84 2.43 -6.24
C PRO A 217 -15.51 2.29 -4.87
N GLY A 218 -15.14 3.17 -3.93
CA GLY A 218 -15.65 3.17 -2.55
C GLY A 218 -15.00 2.12 -1.63
N LEU A 219 -14.10 1.30 -2.17
CA LEU A 219 -13.38 0.23 -1.47
C LEU A 219 -11.90 0.23 -1.84
N GLU A 220 -11.37 1.41 -2.18
CA GLU A 220 -9.98 1.59 -2.55
C GLU A 220 -9.06 1.46 -1.33
N SER A 221 -7.98 0.72 -1.49
CA SER A 221 -6.86 0.74 -0.52
C SER A 221 -6.13 2.08 -0.60
N ARG A 222 -5.57 2.54 0.52
CA ARG A 222 -4.94 3.86 0.65
C ARG A 222 -3.48 3.79 1.09
N ASP A 223 -2.68 4.79 0.75
CA ASP A 223 -1.34 4.96 1.32
C ASP A 223 -1.41 5.50 2.77
N PRO A 224 -0.26 5.67 3.47
CA PRO A 224 -0.25 6.21 4.83
C PRO A 224 -0.74 7.67 4.94
N THR A 225 -0.86 8.39 3.82
CA THR A 225 -1.35 9.77 3.77
C THR A 225 -2.85 9.85 3.47
N GLY A 226 -3.50 8.70 3.25
CA GLY A 226 -4.94 8.60 2.97
C GLY A 226 -5.29 8.66 1.49
N ARG A 227 -4.30 8.75 0.59
CA ARG A 227 -4.54 8.77 -0.86
C ARG A 227 -4.87 7.38 -1.36
N THR A 228 -5.89 7.25 -2.20
CA THR A 228 -6.31 5.98 -2.80
C THR A 228 -5.25 5.47 -3.78
N LEU A 229 -5.19 4.15 -3.96
CA LEU A 229 -4.34 3.55 -4.98
C LEU A 229 -4.64 4.10 -6.38
N THR A 230 -5.92 4.37 -6.68
CA THR A 230 -6.34 4.98 -7.94
C THR A 230 -5.73 6.37 -8.15
N GLU A 231 -5.68 7.22 -7.11
CA GLU A 231 -5.02 8.53 -7.18
C GLU A 231 -3.50 8.41 -7.39
N LEU A 232 -2.87 7.41 -6.78
CA LEU A 232 -1.43 7.15 -6.98
C LEU A 232 -1.15 6.66 -8.41
N ILE A 233 -2.00 5.77 -8.95
CA ILE A 233 -1.88 5.29 -10.34
C ILE A 233 -2.03 6.46 -11.31
N HIS A 234 -3.03 7.33 -11.10
CA HIS A 234 -3.22 8.51 -11.93
C HIS A 234 -2.01 9.47 -11.88
N GLU A 235 -1.39 9.65 -10.72
CA GLU A 235 -0.22 10.52 -10.59
C GLU A 235 1.04 9.93 -11.23
N PHE A 236 1.30 8.63 -11.01
CA PHE A 236 2.58 8.01 -11.37
C PHE A 236 2.55 7.20 -12.66
N GLY A 237 1.37 6.88 -13.17
CA GLY A 237 1.15 6.16 -14.43
C GLY A 237 2.02 4.91 -14.55
N GLU A 238 2.78 4.84 -15.64
CA GLU A 238 3.66 3.70 -15.96
C GLU A 238 4.69 3.40 -14.87
N LYS A 239 5.14 4.41 -14.08
CA LYS A 239 6.08 4.17 -12.99
C LYS A 239 5.49 3.32 -11.87
N MET A 240 4.17 3.36 -11.71
CA MET A 240 3.43 2.65 -10.69
C MET A 240 3.03 1.25 -11.16
N VAL A 241 2.37 1.16 -12.32
CA VAL A 241 1.67 -0.06 -12.77
C VAL A 241 2.10 -0.57 -14.14
N GLY A 242 3.15 0.02 -14.73
CA GLY A 242 3.63 -0.37 -16.05
C GLY A 242 2.54 -0.21 -17.11
N HIS A 243 2.26 -1.27 -17.86
CA HIS A 243 1.35 -1.21 -19.01
C HIS A 243 -0.13 -1.05 -18.63
N TYR A 244 -0.46 -1.11 -17.34
CA TYR A 244 -1.81 -0.87 -16.83
C TYR A 244 -2.10 0.61 -16.52
N ALA A 245 -1.17 1.52 -16.80
CA ALA A 245 -1.36 2.95 -16.54
C ALA A 245 -2.64 3.52 -17.19
N GLU A 246 -2.94 3.08 -18.40
CA GLU A 246 -4.08 3.52 -19.22
C GLU A 246 -5.11 2.39 -19.40
N LYS A 247 -5.17 1.43 -18.47
CA LYS A 247 -6.10 0.29 -18.49
C LYS A 247 -6.81 0.15 -17.16
N PRO A 248 -7.96 -0.56 -17.10
CA PRO A 248 -8.52 -0.98 -15.83
C PRO A 248 -7.47 -1.72 -14.99
N PHE A 249 -7.36 -1.35 -13.72
CA PHE A 249 -6.47 -2.04 -12.79
C PHE A 249 -6.86 -3.53 -12.74
N PRO A 250 -5.92 -4.47 -12.92
CA PRO A 250 -6.29 -5.83 -13.30
C PRO A 250 -6.65 -6.74 -12.13
N LEU A 251 -6.22 -6.42 -10.90
CA LEU A 251 -6.25 -7.33 -9.77
C LEU A 251 -6.93 -6.74 -8.53
N LEU A 252 -7.47 -7.60 -7.69
CA LEU A 252 -7.93 -7.28 -6.34
C LEU A 252 -7.34 -8.32 -5.40
N LEU A 253 -6.76 -7.84 -4.30
CA LEU A 253 -6.19 -8.68 -3.26
C LEU A 253 -6.97 -8.55 -1.96
N LYS A 254 -7.32 -9.68 -1.34
CA LYS A 254 -8.03 -9.71 -0.05
C LYS A 254 -7.44 -10.70 0.95
N LEU A 255 -7.66 -10.41 2.22
CA LEU A 255 -7.74 -11.40 3.29
C LEU A 255 -9.20 -11.62 3.65
N ILE A 256 -9.62 -12.88 3.75
CA ILE A 256 -10.99 -13.27 4.06
C ILE A 256 -11.02 -14.11 5.33
N ASP A 257 -11.92 -13.77 6.25
CA ASP A 257 -12.22 -14.56 7.44
C ASP A 257 -13.68 -15.05 7.41
N ALA A 258 -13.87 -16.31 7.01
CA ALA A 258 -15.16 -16.94 6.93
C ALA A 258 -15.45 -17.69 8.24
N ARG A 259 -16.11 -17.03 9.20
CA ARG A 259 -16.59 -17.72 10.42
C ARG A 259 -17.71 -18.70 10.08
N GLU A 260 -18.61 -18.28 9.20
CA GLU A 260 -19.67 -19.13 8.63
C GLU A 260 -19.43 -19.36 7.13
N ALA A 261 -20.13 -20.34 6.56
CA ALA A 261 -20.02 -20.62 5.14
C ALA A 261 -20.52 -19.43 4.29
N LEU A 262 -19.78 -19.09 3.24
CA LEU A 262 -20.24 -18.16 2.22
C LEU A 262 -21.25 -18.84 1.31
N SER A 263 -22.01 -18.06 0.54
CA SER A 263 -22.89 -18.62 -0.48
C SER A 263 -22.15 -19.48 -1.48
N VAL A 264 -22.91 -20.39 -2.08
CA VAL A 264 -22.58 -20.99 -3.36
C VAL A 264 -22.75 -19.95 -4.47
N GLN A 265 -21.66 -19.71 -5.19
CA GLN A 265 -21.57 -18.68 -6.20
C GLN A 265 -20.79 -19.16 -7.42
N VAL A 266 -20.95 -18.42 -8.53
CA VAL A 266 -20.14 -18.56 -9.74
C VAL A 266 -19.85 -17.19 -10.32
N HIS A 267 -18.79 -17.10 -11.11
CA HIS A 267 -18.25 -15.86 -11.63
C HIS A 267 -18.15 -15.90 -13.16
N PRO A 268 -18.47 -14.80 -13.86
CA PRO A 268 -18.35 -14.72 -15.31
C PRO A 268 -16.89 -14.57 -15.76
N ASP A 269 -16.64 -14.91 -17.02
CA ASP A 269 -15.41 -14.54 -17.70
C ASP A 269 -15.44 -13.07 -18.18
N ASN A 270 -14.36 -12.62 -18.82
CA ASN A 270 -14.28 -11.24 -19.33
C ASN A 270 -15.30 -10.95 -20.44
N ALA A 271 -15.60 -11.92 -21.30
CA ALA A 271 -16.52 -11.70 -22.42
C ALA A 271 -17.94 -11.48 -21.93
N TYR A 272 -18.42 -12.35 -21.04
CA TYR A 272 -19.74 -12.25 -20.44
C TYR A 272 -19.86 -11.00 -19.56
N ALA A 273 -18.84 -10.70 -18.74
CA ALA A 273 -18.86 -9.51 -17.88
C ALA A 273 -18.87 -8.21 -18.71
N ALA A 274 -18.13 -8.15 -19.82
CA ALA A 274 -18.13 -6.99 -20.70
C ALA A 274 -19.52 -6.74 -21.32
N GLU A 275 -20.19 -7.80 -21.77
CA GLU A 275 -21.52 -7.72 -22.39
C GLU A 275 -22.64 -7.45 -21.38
N ARG A 276 -22.60 -8.10 -20.19
CA ARG A 276 -23.73 -8.19 -19.26
C ARG A 276 -23.60 -7.36 -17.99
N GLU A 277 -22.40 -6.86 -17.69
CA GLU A 277 -22.08 -6.15 -16.44
C GLU A 277 -21.40 -4.79 -16.70
N GLY A 278 -21.68 -4.19 -17.86
CA GLY A 278 -21.28 -2.80 -18.16
C GLY A 278 -19.79 -2.62 -18.41
N GLY A 279 -19.16 -3.56 -19.13
CA GLY A 279 -17.73 -3.45 -19.45
C GLY A 279 -16.78 -3.85 -18.31
N LYS A 280 -17.31 -4.38 -17.20
CA LYS A 280 -16.50 -4.87 -16.07
C LYS A 280 -15.61 -6.05 -16.48
N LEU A 281 -14.52 -6.24 -15.73
CA LEU A 281 -13.71 -7.45 -15.83
C LEU A 281 -14.50 -8.67 -15.33
N GLY A 282 -14.22 -9.83 -15.91
CA GLY A 282 -14.59 -11.11 -15.34
C GLY A 282 -13.91 -11.36 -14.00
N LYS A 283 -14.19 -12.52 -13.39
CA LYS A 283 -13.67 -12.83 -12.06
C LYS A 283 -13.18 -14.27 -11.98
N THR A 284 -11.95 -14.46 -12.45
CA THR A 284 -11.10 -15.59 -12.07
C THR A 284 -10.35 -15.25 -10.78
N GLU A 285 -10.21 -16.22 -9.88
CA GLU A 285 -9.59 -16.05 -8.58
C GLU A 285 -8.74 -17.24 -8.16
N ALA A 286 -7.96 -17.06 -7.10
CA ALA A 286 -7.24 -18.12 -6.42
C ALA A 286 -7.15 -17.84 -4.93
N TRP A 287 -7.25 -18.91 -4.14
CA TRP A 287 -7.17 -18.86 -2.69
C TRP A 287 -5.93 -19.58 -2.19
N LEU A 288 -5.13 -18.91 -1.37
CA LEU A 288 -4.16 -19.55 -0.50
C LEU A 288 -4.81 -19.71 0.88
N ILE A 289 -5.03 -20.96 1.31
CA ILE A 289 -5.64 -21.27 2.60
C ILE A 289 -4.63 -20.96 3.70
N LEU A 290 -5.00 -20.04 4.61
CA LEU A 290 -4.11 -19.56 5.67
C LEU A 290 -4.37 -20.28 6.99
N ASP A 291 -5.65 -20.57 7.28
CA ASP A 291 -6.09 -21.25 8.50
C ASP A 291 -7.38 -22.02 8.25
N THR A 292 -7.57 -23.11 9.00
CA THR A 292 -8.75 -23.99 8.90
C THR A 292 -9.17 -24.49 10.29
N PRO A 293 -10.41 -24.98 10.48
CA PRO A 293 -10.79 -25.71 11.69
C PRO A 293 -9.90 -26.93 11.97
N ALA A 294 -9.95 -27.41 13.21
CA ALA A 294 -9.28 -28.66 13.59
C ALA A 294 -9.83 -29.83 12.74
N GLY A 295 -8.92 -30.57 12.09
CA GLY A 295 -9.29 -31.64 11.14
C GLY A 295 -9.47 -31.19 9.69
N GLY A 296 -9.20 -29.91 9.37
CA GLY A 296 -9.24 -29.36 8.02
C GLY A 296 -10.51 -28.55 7.73
N GLY A 297 -10.44 -27.75 6.67
CA GLY A 297 -11.56 -27.00 6.11
C GLY A 297 -12.27 -27.79 5.02
N GLU A 298 -13.42 -27.27 4.58
CA GLU A 298 -14.14 -27.81 3.43
C GLU A 298 -14.60 -26.66 2.53
N LEU A 299 -14.48 -26.86 1.22
CA LEU A 299 -14.96 -25.94 0.20
C LEU A 299 -16.09 -26.62 -0.59
N VAL A 300 -17.04 -25.82 -1.07
CA VAL A 300 -17.74 -26.19 -2.30
C VAL A 300 -16.80 -25.82 -3.44
N TYR A 301 -16.49 -26.78 -4.30
CA TYR A 301 -15.51 -26.60 -5.36
C TYR A 301 -15.89 -27.46 -6.56
N GLY A 302 -16.67 -26.89 -7.48
CA GLY A 302 -17.30 -27.54 -8.61
C GLY A 302 -18.67 -28.16 -8.29
N ILE A 303 -19.25 -28.75 -9.32
CA ILE A 303 -20.50 -29.51 -9.27
C ILE A 303 -20.19 -31.01 -9.33
N ARG A 304 -21.06 -31.84 -8.75
CA ARG A 304 -20.93 -33.30 -8.77
C ARG A 304 -20.92 -33.80 -10.23
N PRO A 305 -19.92 -34.62 -10.64
CA PRO A 305 -19.85 -35.15 -11.99
C PRO A 305 -21.14 -35.85 -12.41
N GLY A 306 -21.57 -35.64 -13.66
CA GLY A 306 -22.80 -36.20 -14.21
C GLY A 306 -24.06 -35.34 -14.00
N THR A 307 -23.99 -34.28 -13.19
CA THR A 307 -25.10 -33.32 -13.05
C THR A 307 -25.36 -32.60 -14.37
N THR A 308 -26.62 -32.54 -14.78
CA THR A 308 -27.06 -31.78 -15.96
C THR A 308 -27.45 -30.35 -15.59
N LEU A 309 -27.43 -29.43 -16.57
CA LEU A 309 -27.85 -28.05 -16.34
C LEU A 309 -29.34 -27.95 -15.92
N LYS A 310 -30.17 -28.89 -16.40
CA LYS A 310 -31.58 -28.98 -16.00
C LYS A 310 -31.70 -29.34 -14.52
N GLU A 311 -31.01 -30.38 -14.06
CA GLU A 311 -31.02 -30.78 -12.66
C GLU A 311 -30.49 -29.68 -11.74
N LEU A 312 -29.41 -29.00 -12.14
CA LEU A 312 -28.87 -27.86 -11.40
C LEU A 312 -29.91 -26.73 -11.30
N ARG A 313 -30.53 -26.35 -12.42
CA ARG A 313 -31.58 -25.32 -12.46
C ARG A 313 -32.76 -25.67 -11.55
N ASP A 314 -33.28 -26.89 -11.67
CA ASP A 314 -34.43 -27.34 -10.90
C ASP A 314 -34.10 -27.37 -9.40
N ALA A 315 -32.90 -27.84 -9.03
CA ALA A 315 -32.44 -27.88 -7.66
C ALA A 315 -32.21 -26.48 -7.06
N CYS A 316 -31.62 -25.54 -7.81
CA CYS A 316 -31.46 -24.15 -7.37
C CYS A 316 -32.82 -23.48 -7.08
N ARG A 317 -33.84 -23.72 -7.92
CA ARG A 317 -35.20 -23.21 -7.69
C ARG A 317 -35.87 -23.84 -6.47
N ALA A 318 -35.54 -25.08 -6.16
CA ALA A 318 -36.01 -25.80 -4.97
C ALA A 318 -35.23 -25.47 -3.69
N GLY A 319 -34.23 -24.57 -3.73
CA GLY A 319 -33.44 -24.18 -2.56
C GLY A 319 -32.42 -25.23 -2.15
N SER A 320 -32.50 -25.75 -0.92
CA SER A 320 -31.53 -26.69 -0.33
C SER A 320 -31.31 -28.00 -1.12
N ALA A 321 -32.19 -28.32 -2.08
CA ALA A 321 -31.99 -29.44 -3.00
C ALA A 321 -30.65 -29.35 -3.77
N VAL A 322 -30.18 -28.12 -4.05
CA VAL A 322 -28.90 -27.87 -4.75
C VAL A 322 -27.70 -28.43 -3.99
N GLU A 323 -27.75 -28.53 -2.67
CA GLU A 323 -26.62 -29.01 -1.85
C GLU A 323 -26.15 -30.41 -2.24
N LYS A 324 -27.10 -31.26 -2.66
CA LYS A 324 -26.80 -32.63 -3.12
C LYS A 324 -26.00 -32.64 -4.41
N LEU A 325 -26.05 -31.57 -5.20
CA LEU A 325 -25.33 -31.46 -6.47
C LEU A 325 -23.94 -30.82 -6.29
N LEU A 326 -23.62 -30.28 -5.12
CA LEU A 326 -22.34 -29.62 -4.88
C LEU A 326 -21.22 -30.63 -4.66
N ARG A 327 -20.05 -30.36 -5.24
CA ARG A 327 -18.83 -31.11 -4.94
C ARG A 327 -18.14 -30.46 -3.75
N ARG A 328 -17.96 -31.24 -2.67
CA ARG A 328 -17.27 -30.82 -1.44
C ARG A 328 -15.84 -31.34 -1.42
N VAL A 329 -14.89 -30.48 -1.11
CA VAL A 329 -13.45 -30.80 -1.13
C VAL A 329 -12.79 -30.35 0.17
N LYS A 330 -11.98 -31.22 0.78
CA LYS A 330 -11.21 -30.89 1.98
C LYS A 330 -9.97 -30.07 1.63
N VAL A 331 -9.63 -29.13 2.52
CA VAL A 331 -8.45 -28.26 2.40
C VAL A 331 -7.77 -28.06 3.74
N HIS A 332 -6.48 -27.75 3.72
CA HIS A 332 -5.67 -27.43 4.89
C HIS A 332 -4.88 -26.14 4.65
N ALA A 333 -4.38 -25.55 5.74
CA ALA A 333 -3.47 -24.41 5.64
C ALA A 333 -2.25 -24.74 4.75
N GLY A 334 -1.96 -23.87 3.79
CA GLY A 334 -0.92 -24.04 2.77
C GLY A 334 -1.43 -24.59 1.43
N ASP A 335 -2.67 -25.08 1.35
CA ASP A 335 -3.26 -25.45 0.07
C ASP A 335 -3.59 -24.21 -0.77
N VAL A 336 -3.48 -24.35 -2.10
CA VAL A 336 -3.89 -23.34 -3.07
C VAL A 336 -4.98 -23.87 -3.99
N CYS A 337 -6.07 -23.12 -4.10
CA CYS A 337 -7.21 -23.45 -4.94
C CYS A 337 -7.34 -22.42 -6.06
N TYR A 338 -7.15 -22.82 -7.32
CA TYR A 338 -7.40 -21.98 -8.48
C TYR A 338 -8.86 -22.08 -8.94
N ILE A 339 -9.54 -20.95 -9.09
CA ILE A 339 -10.97 -20.88 -9.37
C ILE A 339 -11.15 -20.12 -10.68
N PRO A 340 -11.15 -20.83 -11.82
CA PRO A 340 -11.46 -20.22 -13.10
C PRO A 340 -12.90 -19.72 -13.13
N ALA A 341 -13.15 -18.69 -13.94
CA ALA A 341 -14.50 -18.26 -14.26
C ALA A 341 -15.38 -19.45 -14.69
N GLY A 342 -16.63 -19.46 -14.25
CA GLY A 342 -17.58 -20.55 -14.45
C GLY A 342 -17.50 -21.71 -13.45
N CYS A 343 -16.48 -21.76 -12.58
CA CYS A 343 -16.41 -22.75 -11.51
C CYS A 343 -17.38 -22.38 -10.38
N VAL A 344 -18.35 -23.26 -10.07
CA VAL A 344 -19.20 -23.09 -8.87
C VAL A 344 -18.35 -23.32 -7.62
N HIS A 345 -18.42 -22.42 -6.65
CA HIS A 345 -17.60 -22.52 -5.43
C HIS A 345 -18.26 -21.85 -4.22
N ALA A 346 -17.77 -22.18 -3.02
CA ALA A 346 -18.07 -21.49 -1.76
C ALA A 346 -16.97 -21.76 -0.74
N ILE A 347 -16.61 -20.73 0.03
CA ILE A 347 -15.74 -20.86 1.21
C ILE A 347 -16.57 -21.46 2.36
N GLY A 348 -16.10 -22.57 2.94
CA GLY A 348 -16.73 -23.18 4.10
C GLY A 348 -16.41 -22.46 5.41
N ALA A 349 -17.18 -22.79 6.45
CA ALA A 349 -17.07 -22.18 7.76
C ALA A 349 -15.70 -22.44 8.44
N GLY A 350 -15.21 -21.43 9.14
CA GLY A 350 -13.98 -21.42 9.92
C GLY A 350 -12.68 -21.27 9.11
N ILE A 351 -12.76 -21.00 7.81
CA ILE A 351 -11.59 -20.84 6.93
C ILE A 351 -11.14 -19.37 6.89
N THR A 352 -9.85 -19.14 7.06
CA THR A 352 -9.21 -17.85 6.74
C THR A 352 -8.29 -18.02 5.54
N LEU A 353 -8.38 -17.13 4.56
CA LEU A 353 -7.63 -17.25 3.31
C LEU A 353 -7.14 -15.92 2.74
N TYR A 354 -6.13 -16.02 1.87
CA TYR A 354 -5.63 -14.96 1.02
C TYR A 354 -6.22 -15.17 -0.38
N GLU A 355 -6.98 -14.20 -0.89
CA GLU A 355 -7.63 -14.26 -2.19
C GLU A 355 -7.00 -13.25 -3.14
N ILE A 356 -6.41 -13.75 -4.23
CA ILE A 356 -6.12 -12.93 -5.40
C ILE A 356 -7.15 -13.21 -6.49
N GLN A 357 -7.67 -12.15 -7.08
CA GLN A 357 -8.65 -12.23 -8.15
C GLN A 357 -8.41 -11.13 -9.19
N GLN A 358 -9.05 -11.26 -10.35
CA GLN A 358 -9.25 -10.11 -11.22
C GLN A 358 -9.99 -8.99 -10.47
N SER A 359 -9.75 -7.72 -10.81
CA SER A 359 -10.38 -6.57 -10.14
C SER A 359 -11.86 -6.43 -10.52
N SER A 360 -12.69 -7.30 -9.94
CA SER A 360 -14.12 -7.41 -10.20
C SER A 360 -14.88 -7.76 -8.92
N ASP A 361 -16.02 -7.12 -8.72
CA ASP A 361 -16.94 -7.37 -7.61
C ASP A 361 -18.15 -8.23 -8.04
N ILE A 362 -18.17 -8.72 -9.28
CA ILE A 362 -19.29 -9.50 -9.81
C ILE A 362 -19.37 -10.85 -9.10
N THR A 363 -20.54 -11.15 -8.55
CA THR A 363 -20.81 -12.43 -7.90
C THR A 363 -22.24 -12.83 -8.20
N TYR A 364 -22.42 -13.95 -8.91
CA TYR A 364 -23.73 -14.55 -9.07
C TYR A 364 -23.94 -15.62 -8.00
N ARG A 365 -25.03 -15.48 -7.25
CA ARG A 365 -25.37 -16.35 -6.12
C ARG A 365 -26.45 -17.34 -6.52
N PHE A 366 -26.22 -18.63 -6.32
CA PHE A 366 -27.22 -19.67 -6.61
C PHE A 366 -27.82 -20.28 -5.35
N TYR A 367 -27.09 -20.22 -4.23
CA TYR A 367 -27.60 -20.69 -2.95
C TYR A 367 -26.92 -20.00 -1.76
N ASP A 368 -27.69 -19.68 -0.73
CA ASP A 368 -27.21 -18.93 0.45
C ASP A 368 -27.53 -19.62 1.78
N TRP A 369 -27.71 -20.94 1.77
CA TRP A 369 -28.02 -21.75 2.97
C TRP A 369 -29.33 -21.36 3.65
N ASP A 370 -30.29 -20.87 2.86
CA ASP A 370 -31.60 -20.37 3.33
C ASP A 370 -31.50 -19.31 4.45
N ARG A 371 -30.34 -18.62 4.56
CA ARG A 371 -30.11 -17.58 5.56
C ARG A 371 -31.05 -16.39 5.37
N THR A 372 -31.46 -15.82 6.49
CA THR A 372 -32.25 -14.59 6.55
C THR A 372 -31.53 -13.53 7.36
N ASP A 373 -31.74 -12.27 7.01
CA ASP A 373 -31.37 -11.16 7.87
C ASP A 373 -32.27 -11.08 9.11
N LYS A 374 -32.01 -10.09 9.97
CA LYS A 374 -32.76 -9.84 11.21
C LYS A 374 -34.25 -9.54 10.98
N ASP A 375 -34.61 -9.13 9.78
CA ASP A 375 -35.97 -8.75 9.39
C ASP A 375 -36.66 -9.92 8.64
N GLY A 376 -36.00 -11.08 8.54
CA GLY A 376 -36.50 -12.29 7.89
C GLY A 376 -36.30 -12.35 6.38
N ASN A 377 -35.60 -11.37 5.79
CA ASN A 377 -35.39 -11.31 4.34
C ASN A 377 -34.22 -12.19 3.92
N ARG A 378 -34.38 -12.90 2.80
CA ARG A 378 -33.29 -13.66 2.16
C ARG A 378 -32.47 -12.74 1.26
N ARG A 379 -31.19 -13.07 1.09
CA ARG A 379 -30.34 -12.39 0.11
C ARG A 379 -30.79 -12.70 -1.32
N GLU A 380 -30.54 -11.74 -2.21
CA GLU A 380 -30.78 -11.89 -3.64
C GLU A 380 -29.98 -13.06 -4.24
N LEU A 381 -30.66 -13.83 -5.10
CA LEU A 381 -30.07 -14.89 -5.90
C LEU A 381 -30.09 -14.48 -7.38
N HIS A 382 -29.08 -14.90 -8.12
CA HIS A 382 -28.83 -14.52 -9.52
C HIS A 382 -28.96 -15.74 -10.44
N LEU A 383 -30.06 -16.49 -10.28
CA LEU A 383 -30.20 -17.86 -10.77
C LEU A 383 -30.01 -18.04 -12.27
N GLU A 384 -30.53 -17.16 -13.10
CA GLU A 384 -30.33 -17.31 -14.55
C GLU A 384 -28.90 -16.89 -14.93
N LYS A 385 -28.44 -15.72 -14.46
CA LYS A 385 -27.13 -15.15 -14.82
C LYS A 385 -25.94 -16.06 -14.55
N GLY A 386 -25.97 -16.92 -13.55
CA GLY A 386 -24.87 -17.87 -13.39
C GLY A 386 -25.20 -19.33 -13.56
N LEU A 387 -26.44 -19.69 -13.92
CA LEU A 387 -26.60 -20.87 -14.78
C LEU A 387 -25.97 -20.61 -16.15
N ASP A 388 -26.07 -19.38 -16.68
CA ASP A 388 -25.50 -18.99 -17.97
C ASP A 388 -23.97 -19.13 -18.02
N VAL A 389 -23.29 -18.83 -16.91
CA VAL A 389 -21.82 -18.90 -16.85
C VAL A 389 -21.25 -20.15 -16.17
N THR A 390 -22.10 -21.03 -15.63
CA THR A 390 -21.62 -22.26 -14.98
C THR A 390 -21.05 -23.23 -16.00
N ASP A 391 -19.81 -23.68 -15.78
CA ASP A 391 -19.24 -24.82 -16.49
C ASP A 391 -19.26 -26.07 -15.59
N LEU A 392 -20.16 -26.99 -15.92
CA LEU A 392 -20.38 -28.25 -15.20
C LEU A 392 -19.18 -29.22 -15.30
N LYS A 393 -18.22 -28.97 -16.19
CA LYS A 393 -17.03 -29.82 -16.37
C LYS A 393 -15.88 -29.42 -15.44
N LEU A 394 -15.92 -28.24 -14.85
CA LEU A 394 -14.88 -27.76 -13.95
C LEU A 394 -14.90 -28.53 -12.62
N ALA A 395 -13.92 -29.40 -12.44
CA ALA A 395 -13.68 -30.16 -11.21
C ALA A 395 -12.23 -29.99 -10.72
N PRO A 396 -11.78 -28.75 -10.44
CA PRO A 396 -10.42 -28.49 -10.01
C PRO A 396 -10.08 -29.14 -8.65
N MET A 397 -8.80 -29.28 -8.37
CA MET A 397 -8.26 -29.86 -7.13
C MET A 397 -7.34 -28.86 -6.44
N PRO A 398 -7.32 -28.82 -5.09
CA PRO A 398 -6.34 -28.06 -4.34
C PRO A 398 -4.92 -28.54 -4.66
N ILE A 399 -4.00 -27.58 -4.76
CA ILE A 399 -2.57 -27.82 -4.91
C ILE A 399 -1.94 -27.68 -3.54
N HIS A 400 -1.33 -28.75 -3.03
CA HIS A 400 -0.61 -28.68 -1.76
C HIS A 400 0.75 -28.01 -1.96
N VAL A 401 1.00 -26.91 -1.25
CA VAL A 401 2.29 -26.21 -1.30
C VAL A 401 3.14 -26.59 -0.11
N GLU A 402 4.14 -27.42 -0.35
CA GLU A 402 5.15 -27.72 0.65
C GLU A 402 5.81 -26.45 1.19
N LYS A 403 6.02 -26.41 2.51
CA LYS A 403 6.78 -25.34 3.16
C LYS A 403 8.26 -25.52 2.84
N ALA A 404 8.72 -24.80 1.82
CA ALA A 404 10.14 -24.68 1.48
C ALA A 404 10.64 -23.26 1.77
N TYR A 405 11.92 -23.16 2.14
CA TYR A 405 12.64 -21.89 2.25
C TYR A 405 13.04 -21.37 0.87
N GLY A 406 13.13 -20.04 0.75
CA GLY A 406 13.30 -19.34 -0.51
C GLY A 406 11.96 -18.94 -1.16
N GLY A 407 12.05 -18.34 -2.35
CA GLY A 407 10.89 -18.00 -3.15
C GLY A 407 10.43 -19.21 -3.97
N LYS A 408 9.17 -19.61 -3.80
CA LYS A 408 8.54 -20.68 -4.60
C LYS A 408 7.37 -20.09 -5.36
N ARG A 409 7.34 -20.32 -6.67
CA ARG A 409 6.14 -20.11 -7.47
C ARG A 409 5.08 -21.12 -7.07
N VAL A 410 3.95 -20.60 -6.62
CA VAL A 410 2.83 -21.39 -6.14
C VAL A 410 1.76 -21.53 -7.22
N LEU A 411 1.51 -20.45 -7.95
CA LEU A 411 0.53 -20.44 -9.03
C LEU A 411 1.01 -19.48 -10.13
N LYS A 412 0.83 -19.88 -11.40
CA LYS A 412 0.94 -18.99 -12.54
C LYS A 412 -0.15 -19.34 -13.52
N GLU A 413 -1.11 -18.44 -13.63
CA GLU A 413 -2.27 -18.59 -14.49
C GLU A 413 -2.40 -17.36 -15.39
N GLN A 414 -3.42 -17.34 -16.25
CA GLN A 414 -3.60 -16.31 -17.27
C GLN A 414 -3.53 -14.87 -16.73
N TYR A 415 -4.12 -14.60 -15.57
CA TYR A 415 -4.31 -13.23 -15.07
C TYR A 415 -3.33 -12.82 -13.98
N PHE A 416 -2.79 -13.78 -13.23
CA PHE A 416 -1.93 -13.50 -12.10
C PHE A 416 -0.97 -14.64 -11.79
N ILE A 417 0.10 -14.26 -11.11
CA ILE A 417 1.10 -15.12 -10.50
C ILE A 417 1.02 -14.94 -8.99
N LEU A 418 1.19 -16.04 -8.26
CA LEU A 418 1.37 -16.06 -6.82
C LEU A 418 2.66 -16.79 -6.48
N ASP A 419 3.58 -16.07 -5.86
CA ASP A 419 4.80 -16.62 -5.27
C ASP A 419 4.70 -16.54 -3.74
N VAL A 420 5.22 -17.54 -3.03
CA VAL A 420 5.36 -17.52 -1.56
C VAL A 420 6.84 -17.60 -1.21
N ILE A 421 7.30 -16.64 -0.42
CA ILE A 421 8.69 -16.53 0.01
C ILE A 421 8.74 -16.85 1.50
N ARG A 422 9.58 -17.81 1.88
CA ARG A 422 9.90 -18.10 3.29
C ARG A 422 11.37 -17.86 3.57
N THR A 423 11.68 -17.13 4.63
CA THR A 423 13.05 -16.75 5.00
C THR A 423 13.24 -16.85 6.51
N ASP A 424 14.43 -17.29 6.92
CA ASP A 424 14.90 -17.22 8.31
C ASP A 424 15.93 -16.10 8.55
N ASP A 425 16.47 -15.53 7.48
CA ASP A 425 17.41 -14.40 7.53
C ASP A 425 17.24 -13.51 6.30
N SER A 426 17.43 -14.05 5.10
CA SER A 426 17.28 -13.30 3.85
C SER A 426 16.54 -14.02 2.74
N GLY A 427 15.90 -13.21 1.89
CA GLY A 427 15.25 -13.64 0.66
C GLY A 427 15.31 -12.54 -0.40
N VAL A 428 14.91 -12.88 -1.61
CA VAL A 428 14.88 -11.96 -2.75
C VAL A 428 13.46 -11.90 -3.27
N LEU A 429 13.03 -10.72 -3.73
CA LEU A 429 11.76 -10.62 -4.46
C LEU A 429 11.87 -11.33 -5.81
N PRO A 430 10.78 -11.95 -6.30
CA PRO A 430 10.70 -12.32 -7.70
C PRO A 430 10.75 -11.06 -8.58
N PRO A 431 11.12 -11.20 -9.87
CA PRO A 431 11.10 -10.08 -10.80
C PRO A 431 9.71 -9.43 -10.88
N ILE A 432 9.66 -8.11 -10.74
CA ILE A 432 8.42 -7.32 -10.86
C ILE A 432 8.39 -6.66 -12.24
N HIS A 433 7.44 -7.09 -13.08
CA HIS A 433 7.34 -6.64 -14.48
C HIS A 433 6.39 -5.45 -14.68
N ASP A 434 5.30 -5.37 -13.91
CA ASP A 434 4.34 -4.25 -13.95
C ASP A 434 4.12 -3.68 -12.57
N PHE A 435 3.67 -4.51 -11.65
CA PHE A 435 3.65 -4.22 -10.22
C PHE A 435 3.54 -5.52 -9.44
N GLY A 436 3.74 -5.44 -8.13
CA GLY A 436 3.53 -6.55 -7.21
C GLY A 436 2.76 -6.11 -5.97
N MET A 437 2.24 -7.08 -5.23
CA MET A 437 1.52 -6.89 -3.99
C MET A 437 2.09 -7.89 -2.99
N LEU A 438 2.78 -7.40 -1.96
CA LEU A 438 3.43 -8.23 -0.95
C LEU A 438 2.67 -8.16 0.36
N THR A 439 2.22 -9.30 0.87
CA THR A 439 1.58 -9.42 2.19
C THR A 439 2.41 -10.35 3.07
N VAL A 440 2.75 -9.90 4.28
CA VAL A 440 3.44 -10.76 5.25
C VAL A 440 2.44 -11.73 5.88
N LEU A 441 2.67 -13.03 5.68
CA LEU A 441 1.80 -14.10 6.16
C LEU A 441 2.19 -14.55 7.58
N GLU A 442 3.49 -14.53 7.88
CA GLU A 442 4.04 -14.99 9.16
C GLU A 442 5.22 -14.10 9.57
N GLY A 443 5.35 -13.83 10.86
CA GLY A 443 6.51 -13.12 11.42
C GLY A 443 6.60 -11.65 11.02
N GLN A 444 7.82 -11.19 10.76
CA GLN A 444 8.12 -9.82 10.35
C GLN A 444 9.20 -9.83 9.26
N ILE A 445 8.93 -9.14 8.16
CA ILE A 445 9.84 -9.02 7.02
C ILE A 445 10.22 -7.54 6.85
N THR A 446 11.50 -7.28 6.63
CA THR A 446 12.01 -5.96 6.28
C THR A 446 12.45 -5.95 4.82
N LEU A 447 11.80 -5.12 4.00
CA LEU A 447 12.25 -4.80 2.65
C LEU A 447 13.39 -3.78 2.78
N ARG A 448 14.55 -4.05 2.17
CA ARG A 448 15.72 -3.16 2.18
C ARG A 448 16.18 -2.81 0.77
N TRP A 449 16.49 -1.54 0.56
CA TRP A 449 17.14 -0.99 -0.62
C TRP A 449 18.36 -0.15 -0.18
N LYS A 450 19.12 0.39 -1.14
CA LYS A 450 20.45 1.00 -0.94
C LYS A 450 20.55 1.91 0.30
N ASN A 451 19.65 2.89 0.47
CA ASN A 451 19.60 3.78 1.63
C ASN A 451 18.20 3.88 2.25
N GLY A 452 17.53 2.73 2.43
CA GLY A 452 16.24 2.73 3.13
C GLY A 452 15.68 1.34 3.38
N ARG A 453 14.57 1.32 4.11
CA ARG A 453 13.88 0.09 4.51
C ARG A 453 12.41 0.32 4.80
N MET A 454 11.62 -0.74 4.66
CA MET A 454 10.23 -0.81 5.14
C MET A 454 10.06 -2.09 5.94
N ARG A 455 9.59 -1.99 7.18
CA ARG A 455 9.29 -3.16 8.03
C ARG A 455 7.82 -3.49 7.97
N LEU A 456 7.47 -4.73 7.64
CA LEU A 456 6.11 -5.24 7.62
C LEU A 456 5.97 -6.42 8.58
N ARG A 457 4.88 -6.43 9.34
CA ARG A 457 4.49 -7.52 10.25
C ARG A 457 3.39 -8.35 9.62
N LYS A 458 3.14 -9.55 10.16
CA LYS A 458 2.00 -10.39 9.77
C LYS A 458 0.73 -9.57 9.57
N GLY A 459 0.08 -9.78 8.42
CA GLY A 459 -1.12 -9.08 7.98
C GLY A 459 -0.85 -7.75 7.28
N GLU A 460 0.34 -7.16 7.37
CA GLU A 460 0.62 -5.91 6.66
C GLU A 460 0.95 -6.18 5.19
N THR A 461 0.42 -5.31 4.31
CA THR A 461 0.58 -5.37 2.86
C THR A 461 1.29 -4.13 2.35
N CYS A 462 2.17 -4.28 1.37
CA CYS A 462 2.65 -3.18 0.55
C CYS A 462 2.44 -3.44 -0.94
N PHE A 463 2.22 -2.36 -1.67
CA PHE A 463 2.26 -2.31 -3.11
C PHE A 463 3.71 -2.12 -3.59
N LEU A 464 4.09 -2.82 -4.64
CA LEU A 464 5.42 -2.80 -5.25
C LEU A 464 5.30 -2.18 -6.66
N PRO A 465 5.63 -0.89 -6.84
CA PRO A 465 5.58 -0.23 -8.14
C PRO A 465 6.43 -0.89 -9.23
N ARG A 466 6.12 -0.63 -10.51
CA ARG A 466 6.93 -1.03 -11.69
C ARG A 466 8.42 -0.73 -11.52
N THR A 467 8.68 0.47 -11.02
CA THR A 467 10.01 1.08 -10.97
C THR A 467 10.67 0.91 -9.60
N ILE A 468 10.25 -0.08 -8.80
CA ILE A 468 10.91 -0.37 -7.54
C ILE A 468 12.42 -0.56 -7.71
N PRO A 469 13.24 -0.13 -6.75
CA PRO A 469 14.65 -0.45 -6.76
C PRO A 469 14.86 -1.95 -6.49
N GLU A 470 16.12 -2.38 -6.57
CA GLU A 470 16.50 -3.69 -6.06
C GLU A 470 16.16 -3.78 -4.55
N ILE A 471 15.40 -4.81 -4.18
CA ILE A 471 14.95 -5.05 -2.82
C ILE A 471 15.42 -6.41 -2.35
N THR A 472 16.03 -6.42 -1.17
CA THR A 472 16.29 -7.63 -0.40
C THR A 472 15.29 -7.74 0.74
N LEU A 473 14.81 -8.95 1.00
CA LEU A 473 13.98 -9.25 2.16
C LEU A 473 14.88 -9.70 3.31
N ARG A 474 14.62 -9.20 4.52
CA ARG A 474 15.32 -9.59 5.75
C ARG A 474 14.37 -9.98 6.86
N GLY A 475 14.78 -10.92 7.69
CA GLY A 475 14.06 -11.39 8.86
C GLY A 475 13.54 -12.82 8.73
N ARG A 476 12.83 -13.25 9.77
CA ARG A 476 12.20 -14.56 9.89
C ARG A 476 10.70 -14.44 9.64
N GLY A 477 10.20 -15.17 8.66
CA GLY A 477 8.77 -15.19 8.32
C GLY A 477 8.48 -15.67 6.91
N ALA A 478 7.22 -15.47 6.51
CA ALA A 478 6.72 -15.81 5.19
C ALA A 478 5.96 -14.61 4.60
N ALA A 479 6.06 -14.43 3.29
CA ALA A 479 5.31 -13.42 2.54
C ALA A 479 4.73 -14.02 1.25
N ALA A 480 3.50 -13.64 0.90
CA ALA A 480 2.94 -13.85 -0.42
C ALA A 480 3.26 -12.65 -1.30
N VAL A 481 3.66 -12.89 -2.55
CA VAL A 481 3.85 -11.87 -3.58
C VAL A 481 2.96 -12.23 -4.76
N ALA A 482 1.97 -11.39 -4.98
CA ALA A 482 1.05 -11.50 -6.09
C ALA A 482 1.36 -10.44 -7.16
N MET A 483 1.24 -10.80 -8.43
CA MET A 483 1.51 -9.90 -9.56
C MET A 483 0.66 -10.27 -10.78
N PRO A 484 0.44 -9.35 -11.73
CA PRO A 484 -0.08 -9.70 -13.06
C PRO A 484 0.84 -10.71 -13.77
N SER A 485 0.24 -11.57 -14.61
CA SER A 485 0.95 -12.67 -15.31
C SER A 485 1.77 -12.22 -16.52
#